data_AF-A0A7V9P0T9-F1
#
_entry.id   AF-A0A7V9P0T9-F1
#
_cell.length_a   1.000
_cell.length_b   1.000
_cell.length_c   1.000
_cell.angle_alpha   90.00
_cell.angle_beta   90.00
_cell.angle_gamma   90.00
#
_symmetry.space_group_name_H-M   'P 1'
#
loop_
_entity.id
_entity.type
_entity.pdbx_description
1 polymer ?
#
loop_
_entity_poly.entity_id
_entity_poly.type
_entity_poly.pdbx_seq_one_letter_code
_entity_poly.pdbx_strand_id
1 'polypeptide(L)'
;MYRLLIIAILFVSFAMNGQTKTKKDPKGKTKVAKVDSTGAEIEEEKTPEELLELTLPLETEIDAMTGKKVFYKERKLRNDSLRNALRIEQRKKKMSFWVKTTYPNPKLKNKQLPIQLCINIANKDTNLTYCVNDSICKDPEIKKVIYEKVVGDTTYMLIFIQAYTKSKSDGGVCNAGKEQKLYFVRWNPKTNVAKWKLKNINSCIKTITNMTKEKITEWDKTSVLNVSYHRGSTFYDIKFDPNKPQLGFQTEGGGGAAE
;
A
#
# COMPACT_ATOMS: atom_id res chain seq x y z
N MET A 1 -38.62 4.54 -3.62
CA MET A 1 -38.03 5.37 -4.71
C MET A 1 -36.86 6.24 -4.25
N TYR A 2 -36.73 6.62 -2.97
CA TYR A 2 -35.57 7.37 -2.46
C TYR A 2 -34.24 6.60 -2.37
N ARG A 3 -34.25 5.26 -2.38
CA ARG A 3 -33.01 4.45 -2.31
C ARG A 3 -32.17 4.47 -3.59
N LEU A 4 -32.76 4.79 -4.75
CA LEU A 4 -32.03 4.87 -6.03
C LEU A 4 -31.45 6.29 -6.28
N LEU A 5 -32.05 7.33 -5.71
CA LEU A 5 -31.61 8.72 -5.85
C LEU A 5 -30.29 9.01 -5.12
N ILE A 6 -30.04 8.37 -3.97
CA ILE A 6 -28.83 8.59 -3.16
C ILE A 6 -27.58 7.94 -3.80
N ILE A 7 -27.77 6.85 -4.56
CA ILE A 7 -26.67 6.18 -5.27
C ILE A 7 -26.19 7.03 -6.45
N ALA A 8 -27.08 7.76 -7.12
CA ALA A 8 -26.72 8.58 -8.29
C ALA A 8 -25.86 9.81 -7.94
N ILE A 9 -26.06 10.42 -6.76
CA ILE A 9 -25.30 11.63 -6.34
C ILE A 9 -23.83 11.30 -6.05
N LEU A 10 -23.51 10.07 -5.66
CA LEU A 10 -22.13 9.65 -5.37
C LEU A 10 -21.30 9.32 -6.63
N PHE A 11 -21.93 9.08 -7.79
CA PHE A 11 -21.21 8.78 -9.03
C PHE A 11 -20.86 10.00 -9.88
N VAL A 12 -21.55 11.13 -9.72
CA VAL A 12 -21.29 12.35 -10.52
C VAL A 12 -20.03 13.10 -10.05
N SER A 13 -19.61 12.93 -8.79
CA SER A 13 -18.46 13.66 -8.23
C SER A 13 -17.08 13.09 -8.61
N PHE A 14 -17.00 11.98 -9.34
CA PHE A 14 -15.72 11.35 -9.71
C PHE A 14 -15.29 11.53 -11.17
N ALA A 15 -16.06 12.29 -11.96
CA ALA A 15 -15.79 12.48 -13.38
C ALA A 15 -15.47 13.95 -13.71
N MET A 16 -14.42 14.53 -13.13
CA MET A 16 -13.75 15.72 -13.70
C MET A 16 -12.43 16.02 -12.98
N ASN A 17 -11.31 15.65 -13.60
CA ASN A 17 -10.13 16.52 -13.77
C ASN A 17 -9.02 15.77 -14.53
N GLY A 18 -9.12 15.85 -15.86
CA GLY A 18 -8.02 15.59 -16.77
C GLY A 18 -7.39 16.90 -17.24
N GLN A 19 -6.07 17.03 -17.04
CA GLN A 19 -5.07 17.85 -17.76
C GLN A 19 -5.30 19.37 -17.87
N THR A 20 -4.32 20.19 -17.47
CA THR A 20 -3.29 20.72 -18.40
C THR A 20 -2.05 21.28 -17.67
N LYS A 21 -0.90 21.23 -18.36
CA LYS A 21 0.44 21.81 -18.02
C LYS A 21 0.39 23.36 -18.16
N THR A 22 1.20 24.21 -17.52
CA THR A 22 2.63 24.53 -17.82
C THR A 22 3.30 25.51 -16.81
N LYS A 23 4.53 25.17 -16.38
CA LYS A 23 5.81 25.94 -16.15
C LYS A 23 5.92 27.38 -15.55
N LYS A 24 6.89 27.47 -14.60
CA LYS A 24 7.97 28.48 -14.30
C LYS A 24 7.79 29.54 -13.17
N ASP A 25 8.66 29.46 -12.16
CA ASP A 25 9.00 30.51 -11.16
C ASP A 25 9.98 31.57 -11.74
N PRO A 26 10.21 32.76 -11.10
CA PRO A 26 11.24 32.89 -10.04
C PRO A 26 11.07 33.99 -8.93
N LYS A 27 11.60 33.66 -7.73
CA LYS A 27 12.30 34.45 -6.66
C LYS A 27 12.09 35.99 -6.46
N GLY A 28 11.89 36.42 -5.19
CA GLY A 28 12.41 37.73 -4.67
C GLY A 28 11.75 38.41 -3.45
N LYS A 29 12.39 38.29 -2.26
CA LYS A 29 12.41 39.07 -0.98
C LYS A 29 11.51 40.31 -0.69
N THR A 30 10.80 40.23 0.47
CA THR A 30 10.47 41.26 1.54
C THR A 30 9.80 42.59 1.13
N LYS A 31 8.78 43.20 1.78
CA LYS A 31 8.30 43.27 3.19
C LYS A 31 6.93 44.03 3.22
N VAL A 32 6.08 43.73 4.21
CA VAL A 32 4.95 44.53 4.76
C VAL A 32 3.57 44.52 4.06
N ALA A 33 2.66 43.88 4.78
CA ALA A 33 1.21 44.03 4.92
C ALA A 33 0.44 44.95 3.95
N LYS A 34 -0.39 44.31 3.13
CA LYS A 34 -1.78 44.72 2.93
C LYS A 34 -2.65 43.47 2.89
N VAL A 35 -3.68 43.49 3.73
CA VAL A 35 -4.73 42.48 3.80
C VAL A 35 -5.42 42.43 2.45
N ASP A 36 -5.34 41.30 1.77
CA ASP A 36 -6.36 40.91 0.81
C ASP A 36 -6.61 39.41 0.93
N SER A 37 -7.85 39.14 1.29
CA SER A 37 -8.59 37.89 1.21
C SER A 37 -8.10 36.95 0.10
N THR A 38 -7.44 35.86 0.49
CA THR A 38 -7.60 34.52 -0.12
C THR A 38 -6.89 33.52 0.79
N GLY A 39 -7.56 33.21 1.90
CA GLY A 39 -7.21 32.03 2.68
C GLY A 39 -7.49 30.81 1.81
N ALA A 40 -6.44 30.25 1.21
CA ALA A 40 -6.48 28.87 0.78
C ALA A 40 -6.59 28.05 2.08
N GLU A 41 -7.81 27.68 2.44
CA GLU A 41 -8.06 26.65 3.44
C GLU A 41 -7.20 25.44 3.05
N ILE A 42 -6.25 25.12 3.92
CA ILE A 42 -5.65 23.79 3.91
C ILE A 42 -6.82 22.88 4.29
N GLU A 43 -7.46 22.25 3.30
CA GLU A 43 -8.44 21.20 3.56
C GLU A 43 -7.71 20.14 4.39
N GLU A 44 -7.94 20.15 5.70
CA GLU A 44 -7.53 19.06 6.56
C GLU A 44 -8.14 17.78 5.99
N GLU A 45 -7.30 16.82 5.67
CA GLU A 45 -7.71 15.52 5.15
C GLU A 45 -8.56 14.81 6.23
N LYS A 46 -9.87 15.03 6.18
CA LYS A 46 -10.82 14.50 7.16
C LYS A 46 -10.80 12.98 7.14
N THR A 47 -10.74 12.39 8.32
CA THR A 47 -10.80 10.94 8.45
C THR A 47 -12.16 10.41 7.97
N PRO A 48 -12.25 9.14 7.51
CA PRO A 48 -13.51 8.54 7.10
C PRO A 48 -14.59 8.56 8.21
N GLU A 49 -14.17 8.63 9.48
CA GLU A 49 -15.07 8.73 10.63
C GLU A 49 -15.65 10.14 10.76
N GLU A 50 -14.83 11.18 10.60
CA GLU A 50 -15.28 12.58 10.62
C GLU A 50 -16.20 12.91 9.45
N LEU A 51 -15.91 12.38 8.26
CA LEU A 51 -16.80 12.50 7.10
C LEU A 51 -18.15 11.83 7.35
N LEU A 52 -18.17 10.69 8.04
CA LEU A 52 -19.42 10.04 8.42
C LEU A 52 -20.21 10.92 9.39
N GLU A 53 -19.59 11.38 10.48
CA GLU A 53 -20.27 12.22 11.50
C GLU A 53 -20.87 13.50 10.90
N LEU A 54 -20.23 14.12 9.91
CA LEU A 54 -20.78 15.29 9.20
C LEU A 54 -22.04 14.97 8.37
N THR A 55 -22.20 13.73 7.93
CA THR A 55 -23.36 13.27 7.15
C THR A 55 -24.48 12.69 8.02
N LEU A 56 -24.21 12.38 9.28
CA LEU A 56 -25.19 11.78 10.17
C LEU A 56 -26.18 12.83 10.68
N PRO A 57 -27.49 12.53 10.70
CA PRO A 57 -28.48 13.42 11.29
C PRO A 57 -28.22 13.59 12.79
N LEU A 58 -28.43 14.81 13.29
CA LEU A 58 -28.29 15.13 14.71
C LEU A 58 -29.21 14.24 15.55
N GLU A 59 -28.63 13.63 16.58
CA GLU A 59 -29.32 12.73 17.51
C GLU A 59 -30.16 13.49 18.55
N THR A 60 -29.82 14.75 18.76
CA THR A 60 -30.52 15.68 19.66
C THR A 60 -30.88 16.95 18.89
N GLU A 61 -32.15 17.34 18.96
CA GLU A 61 -32.60 18.66 18.51
C GLU A 61 -33.26 19.38 19.68
N ILE A 62 -33.20 20.71 19.66
CA ILE A 62 -33.97 21.54 20.60
C ILE A 62 -35.33 21.75 19.95
N ASP A 63 -36.39 21.31 20.60
CA ASP A 63 -37.75 21.54 20.14
C ASP A 63 -38.04 23.06 20.18
N ALA A 64 -38.34 23.63 19.02
CA ALA A 64 -38.55 25.06 18.84
C ALA A 64 -39.74 25.60 19.65
N MET A 65 -40.70 24.74 20.02
CA MET A 65 -41.90 25.14 20.75
C MET A 65 -41.74 25.02 22.27
N THR A 66 -40.93 24.06 22.75
CA THR A 66 -40.82 23.78 24.19
C THR A 66 -39.45 24.11 24.78
N GLY A 67 -38.45 24.43 23.94
CA GLY A 67 -37.07 24.68 24.36
C GLY A 67 -36.36 23.47 24.97
N LYS A 68 -37.01 22.30 24.99
CA LYS A 68 -36.46 21.08 25.56
C LYS A 68 -35.65 20.32 24.52
N LYS A 69 -34.55 19.72 24.96
CA LYS A 69 -33.75 18.81 24.12
C LYS A 69 -34.52 17.51 23.93
N VAL A 70 -34.89 17.21 22.69
CA VAL A 70 -35.51 15.94 22.30
C VAL A 70 -34.43 15.02 21.76
N PHE A 71 -34.33 13.82 22.34
CA PHE A 71 -33.40 12.80 21.90
C PHE A 71 -34.11 11.76 21.03
N TYR A 72 -33.66 11.58 19.79
CA TYR A 72 -34.26 10.64 18.87
C TYR A 72 -33.56 9.28 18.91
N LYS A 73 -34.08 8.38 19.77
CA LYS A 73 -33.53 7.03 19.96
C LYS A 73 -33.40 6.23 18.65
N GLU A 74 -34.36 6.35 17.74
CA GLU A 74 -34.31 5.67 16.43
C GLU A 74 -33.23 6.21 15.48
N ARG A 75 -32.91 7.52 15.58
CA ARG A 75 -31.82 8.12 14.81
C ARG A 75 -30.49 7.63 15.36
N LYS A 76 -30.34 7.58 16.69
CA LYS A 76 -29.16 7.02 17.35
C LYS A 76 -28.87 5.58 16.90
N LEU A 77 -29.88 4.71 16.93
CA LEU A 77 -29.72 3.30 16.52
C LEU A 77 -29.28 3.18 15.05
N ARG A 78 -29.83 4.01 14.15
CA ARG A 78 -29.42 4.06 12.74
C ARG A 78 -27.99 4.57 12.58
N ASN A 79 -27.63 5.66 13.27
CA ASN A 79 -26.28 6.22 13.26
C ASN A 79 -25.25 5.22 13.80
N ASP A 80 -25.55 4.54 14.90
CA ASP A 80 -24.69 3.51 15.49
C ASP A 80 -24.50 2.30 14.56
N SER A 81 -25.54 1.92 13.82
CA SER A 81 -25.44 0.89 12.78
C SER A 81 -24.49 1.31 11.65
N LEU A 82 -24.55 2.57 11.22
CA LEU A 82 -23.66 3.11 10.18
C LEU A 82 -22.21 3.19 10.65
N ARG A 83 -21.99 3.66 11.89
CA ARG A 83 -20.67 3.64 12.55
C ARG A 83 -20.10 2.22 12.60
N ASN A 84 -20.93 1.22 12.96
CA ASN A 84 -20.49 -0.17 13.00
C ASN A 84 -20.16 -0.71 11.61
N ALA A 85 -20.97 -0.41 10.60
CA ALA A 85 -20.70 -0.78 9.21
C ALA A 85 -19.35 -0.21 8.73
N LEU A 86 -19.09 1.07 9.01
CA LEU A 86 -17.81 1.71 8.68
C LEU A 86 -16.63 1.02 9.37
N ARG A 87 -16.74 0.71 10.67
CA ARG A 87 -15.69 -0.03 11.40
C ARG A 87 -15.42 -1.40 10.80
N ILE A 88 -16.48 -2.13 10.39
CA ILE A 88 -16.34 -3.44 9.75
C ILE A 88 -15.64 -3.29 8.40
N GLU A 89 -16.01 -2.30 7.58
CA GLU A 89 -15.32 -2.04 6.32
C GLU A 89 -13.86 -1.66 6.51
N GLN A 90 -13.56 -0.78 7.47
CA GLN A 90 -12.18 -0.43 7.80
C GLN A 90 -11.38 -1.64 8.30
N ARG A 91 -11.99 -2.52 9.11
CA ARG A 91 -11.36 -3.78 9.53
C ARG A 91 -11.09 -4.68 8.33
N LYS A 92 -12.05 -4.84 7.40
CA LYS A 92 -11.86 -5.60 6.15
C LYS A 92 -10.74 -5.01 5.29
N LYS A 93 -10.67 -3.68 5.16
CA LYS A 93 -9.57 -2.98 4.47
C LYS A 93 -8.22 -3.21 5.15
N LYS A 94 -8.18 -3.31 6.49
CA LYS A 94 -6.95 -3.66 7.23
C LYS A 94 -6.58 -5.14 7.10
N MET A 95 -7.58 -6.02 6.93
CA MET A 95 -7.44 -7.47 6.69
C MET A 95 -7.38 -7.83 5.20
N SER A 96 -6.91 -6.93 4.34
CA SER A 96 -6.68 -7.23 2.92
C SER A 96 -5.19 -7.21 2.59
N PHE A 97 -4.82 -7.81 1.45
CA PHE A 97 -3.46 -7.68 0.95
C PHE A 97 -3.14 -6.21 0.66
N TRP A 98 -2.10 -5.70 1.30
CA TRP A 98 -1.59 -4.37 1.00
C TRP A 98 -0.07 -4.33 1.14
N VAL A 99 0.54 -3.43 0.37
CA VAL A 99 1.95 -3.07 0.50
C VAL A 99 2.01 -1.56 0.56
N LYS A 100 2.72 -1.04 1.56
CA LYS A 100 2.92 0.39 1.73
C LYS A 100 4.32 0.67 2.28
N THR A 101 4.82 1.84 1.94
CA THR A 101 6.02 2.39 2.55
C THR A 101 5.60 3.19 3.79
N THR A 102 6.23 2.91 4.93
CA THR A 102 6.02 3.66 6.17
C THR A 102 7.20 4.58 6.40
N TYR A 103 6.91 5.86 6.54
CA TYR A 103 7.90 6.90 6.77
C TYR A 103 8.02 7.18 8.28
N PRO A 104 9.22 7.49 8.79
CA PRO A 104 9.37 7.95 10.17
C PRO A 104 8.53 9.19 10.42
N ASN A 105 7.95 9.27 11.62
CA ASN A 105 7.24 10.46 12.05
C ASN A 105 8.26 11.60 12.27
N PRO A 106 8.19 12.70 11.51
CA PRO A 106 9.15 13.81 11.62
C PRO A 106 9.11 14.50 13.00
N LYS A 107 8.02 14.30 13.76
CA LYS A 107 7.85 14.87 15.11
C LYS A 107 8.65 14.11 16.18
N LEU A 108 9.09 12.88 15.92
CA LEU A 108 9.88 12.06 16.86
C LEU A 108 11.38 12.27 16.63
N LYS A 109 11.95 13.31 17.24
CA LYS A 109 13.34 13.74 17.05
C LYS A 109 14.40 12.72 17.51
N ASN A 110 14.09 11.87 18.50
CA ASN A 110 15.12 11.07 19.19
C ASN A 110 15.28 9.64 18.66
N LYS A 111 14.41 9.16 17.76
CA LYS A 111 14.52 7.88 17.05
C LYS A 111 13.82 7.99 15.70
N GLN A 112 14.48 8.58 14.71
CA GLN A 112 14.00 8.47 13.34
C GLN A 112 14.21 7.03 12.87
N LEU A 113 13.14 6.23 12.92
CA LEU A 113 13.18 4.89 12.35
C LEU A 113 13.45 5.00 10.84
N PRO A 114 14.27 4.11 10.26
CA PRO A 114 14.46 4.11 8.81
C PRO A 114 13.12 3.87 8.11
N ILE A 115 13.00 4.36 6.88
CA ILE A 115 11.84 4.06 6.03
C ILE A 115 11.71 2.54 5.89
N GLN A 116 10.49 2.03 6.08
CA GLN A 116 10.21 0.59 6.00
C GLN A 116 9.22 0.29 4.87
N LEU A 117 9.40 -0.85 4.22
CA LEU A 117 8.42 -1.45 3.34
C LEU A 117 7.64 -2.48 4.13
N CYS A 118 6.34 -2.27 4.28
CA CYS A 118 5.45 -3.16 4.99
C CYS A 118 4.53 -3.89 4.00
N ILE A 119 4.46 -5.21 4.13
CA ILE A 119 3.62 -6.12 3.37
C ILE A 119 2.65 -6.75 4.36
N ASN A 120 1.35 -6.61 4.11
CA ASN A 120 0.33 -7.35 4.82
C ASN A 120 -0.27 -8.40 3.91
N ILE A 121 -0.29 -9.63 4.40
CA ILE A 121 -1.03 -10.74 3.82
C ILE A 121 -2.17 -11.08 4.78
N ALA A 122 -3.30 -11.50 4.23
CA ALA A 122 -4.48 -11.81 5.00
C ALA A 122 -5.08 -13.12 4.52
N ASN A 123 -5.61 -13.90 5.46
CA ASN A 123 -6.34 -15.12 5.20
C ASN A 123 -7.52 -15.17 6.16
N LYS A 124 -8.74 -15.06 5.63
CA LYS A 124 -10.04 -15.09 6.33
C LYS A 124 -10.06 -14.42 7.71
N ASP A 125 -9.52 -15.10 8.72
CA ASP A 125 -9.58 -14.74 10.15
C ASP A 125 -8.23 -14.24 10.73
N THR A 126 -7.15 -14.28 9.95
CA THR A 126 -5.80 -13.90 10.39
C THR A 126 -5.10 -12.97 9.39
N ASN A 127 -4.25 -12.10 9.92
CA ASN A 127 -3.37 -11.26 9.13
C ASN A 127 -1.93 -11.41 9.60
N LEU A 128 -1.01 -11.20 8.67
CA LEU A 128 0.41 -11.12 8.96
C LEU A 128 0.97 -9.88 8.28
N THR A 129 1.44 -8.95 9.10
CA THR A 129 2.18 -7.78 8.64
C THR A 129 3.69 -8.03 8.82
N TYR A 130 4.44 -7.89 7.73
CA TYR A 130 5.89 -7.98 7.69
C TYR A 130 6.47 -6.65 7.22
N CYS A 131 7.33 -6.04 8.03
CA CYS A 131 7.98 -4.78 7.71
C CYS A 131 9.50 -4.96 7.66
N VAL A 132 10.13 -4.47 6.58
CA VAL A 132 11.58 -4.48 6.41
C VAL A 132 12.10 -3.08 6.21
N ASN A 133 13.27 -2.78 6.76
CA ASN A 133 13.96 -1.54 6.49
C ASN A 133 14.32 -1.49 5.00
N ASP A 134 13.70 -0.56 4.28
CA ASP A 134 13.89 -0.40 2.84
C ASP A 134 14.30 1.05 2.58
N SER A 135 15.60 1.27 2.70
CA SER A 135 16.20 2.58 2.44
C SER A 135 16.11 2.96 0.96
N ILE A 136 15.81 2.02 0.07
CA ILE A 136 15.91 2.18 -1.38
C ILE A 136 14.55 2.54 -1.98
N CYS A 137 13.48 1.83 -1.64
CA CYS A 137 12.21 1.99 -2.33
C CYS A 137 11.34 3.12 -1.76
N LYS A 138 10.68 3.85 -2.65
CA LYS A 138 9.58 4.78 -2.38
C LYS A 138 8.31 4.17 -2.95
N ASP A 139 7.23 4.21 -2.17
CA ASP A 139 5.83 3.83 -2.49
C ASP A 139 5.65 2.80 -3.64
N PRO A 140 5.22 1.56 -3.35
CA PRO A 140 5.10 0.53 -4.38
C PRO A 140 4.06 0.92 -5.46
N GLU A 141 4.49 0.97 -6.71
CA GLU A 141 3.63 1.20 -7.88
C GLU A 141 2.78 -0.03 -8.17
N ILE A 142 3.45 -1.19 -8.26
CA ILE A 142 2.82 -2.47 -8.56
C ILE A 142 3.04 -3.37 -7.35
N LYS A 143 1.95 -3.90 -6.82
CA LYS A 143 1.95 -4.88 -5.73
C LYS A 143 0.95 -5.96 -6.07
N LYS A 144 1.43 -7.19 -6.27
CA LYS A 144 0.58 -8.31 -6.70
C LYS A 144 1.05 -9.59 -6.05
N VAL A 145 0.11 -10.34 -5.48
CA VAL A 145 0.32 -11.77 -5.20
C VAL A 145 0.23 -12.49 -6.55
N ILE A 146 1.37 -12.93 -7.08
CA ILE A 146 1.45 -13.57 -8.40
C ILE A 146 1.22 -15.08 -8.32
N TYR A 147 1.43 -15.69 -7.16
CA TYR A 147 1.09 -17.09 -6.90
C TYR A 147 0.64 -17.27 -5.46
N GLU A 148 -0.32 -18.16 -5.26
CA GLU A 148 -0.79 -18.61 -3.97
C GLU A 148 -1.22 -20.08 -4.07
N LYS A 149 -0.74 -20.92 -3.14
CA LYS A 149 -1.18 -22.31 -3.01
C LYS A 149 -1.18 -22.73 -1.54
N VAL A 150 -2.26 -23.38 -1.12
CA VAL A 150 -2.37 -23.97 0.21
C VAL A 150 -2.00 -25.45 0.11
N VAL A 151 -1.09 -25.89 0.97
CA VAL A 151 -0.68 -27.30 1.10
C VAL A 151 -0.70 -27.65 2.58
N GLY A 152 -1.69 -28.44 3.00
CA GLY A 152 -1.96 -28.69 4.42
C GLY A 152 -2.28 -27.39 5.15
N ASP A 153 -1.59 -27.15 6.27
CA ASP A 153 -1.77 -25.95 7.11
C ASP A 153 -0.88 -24.76 6.69
N THR A 154 -0.18 -24.87 5.57
CA THR A 154 0.75 -23.83 5.10
C THR A 154 0.28 -23.23 3.77
N THR A 155 0.20 -21.91 3.73
CA THR A 155 0.01 -21.12 2.52
C THR A 155 1.36 -20.68 1.98
N TYR A 156 1.62 -21.00 0.71
CA TYR A 156 2.79 -20.55 -0.04
C TYR A 156 2.37 -19.42 -0.97
N MET A 157 3.06 -18.29 -0.90
CA MET A 157 2.79 -17.13 -1.74
C MET A 157 4.05 -16.63 -2.41
N LEU A 158 3.88 -16.12 -3.63
CA LEU A 158 4.90 -15.34 -4.33
C LEU A 158 4.32 -13.95 -4.58
N ILE A 159 5.00 -12.92 -4.09
CA ILE A 159 4.55 -11.54 -4.13
C ILE A 159 5.56 -10.74 -4.96
N PHE A 160 5.05 -10.08 -6.00
CA PHE A 160 5.81 -9.17 -6.83
C PHE A 160 5.55 -7.73 -6.40
N ILE A 161 6.64 -6.99 -6.17
CA ILE A 161 6.61 -5.58 -5.83
C ILE A 161 7.52 -4.83 -6.80
N GLN A 162 6.96 -3.82 -7.46
CA GLN A 162 7.71 -2.81 -8.19
C GLN A 162 7.53 -1.46 -7.52
N ALA A 163 8.63 -0.75 -7.31
CA ALA A 163 8.66 0.56 -6.67
C ALA A 163 9.74 1.45 -7.33
N TYR A 164 9.70 2.76 -7.10
CA TYR A 164 10.81 3.63 -7.51
C TYR A 164 11.92 3.63 -6.47
N THR A 165 13.16 3.81 -6.91
CA THR A 165 14.26 4.20 -6.03
C THR A 165 14.02 5.61 -5.50
N LYS A 166 14.39 5.84 -4.25
CA LYS A 166 14.53 7.20 -3.73
C LYS A 166 15.60 7.91 -4.54
N SER A 167 15.27 9.10 -5.01
CA SER A 167 16.25 10.03 -5.56
C SER A 167 17.24 10.38 -4.44
N LYS A 168 18.54 10.16 -4.66
CA LYS A 168 19.55 10.83 -3.83
C LYS A 168 19.61 12.29 -4.28
N SER A 169 19.72 13.21 -3.33
CA SER A 169 19.77 14.66 -3.56
C SER A 169 20.85 15.10 -4.55
N ASP A 170 21.86 14.25 -4.79
CA ASP A 170 23.09 14.67 -5.45
C ASP A 170 23.20 14.20 -6.92
N GLY A 171 22.07 14.02 -7.61
CA GLY A 171 22.09 13.76 -9.05
C GLY A 171 22.72 12.41 -9.45
N GLY A 172 22.69 11.42 -8.55
CA GLY A 172 23.25 10.10 -8.82
C GLY A 172 22.60 9.39 -10.02
N VAL A 173 23.39 8.54 -10.69
CA VAL A 173 23.06 7.79 -11.93
C VAL A 173 21.75 6.99 -11.85
N CYS A 174 21.26 6.69 -10.64
CA CYS A 174 20.10 5.84 -10.38
C CYS A 174 18.89 6.56 -9.76
N ASN A 175 18.81 7.89 -9.90
CA ASN A 175 17.68 8.65 -9.39
C ASN A 175 16.36 8.23 -10.06
N ALA A 176 15.39 7.83 -9.24
CA ALA A 176 14.06 7.36 -9.67
C ALA A 176 14.06 6.16 -10.64
N GLY A 177 15.08 5.30 -10.58
CA GLY A 177 15.08 4.00 -11.24
C GLY A 177 13.98 3.08 -10.72
N LYS A 178 13.59 2.07 -11.51
CA LYS A 178 12.61 1.07 -11.10
C LYS A 178 13.29 -0.08 -10.34
N GLU A 179 12.75 -0.39 -9.17
CA GLU A 179 13.15 -1.51 -8.33
C GLU A 179 12.09 -2.60 -8.43
N GLN A 180 12.52 -3.84 -8.69
CA GLN A 180 11.64 -5.01 -8.75
C GLN A 180 12.10 -6.06 -7.74
N LYS A 181 11.17 -6.50 -6.90
CA LYS A 181 11.39 -7.43 -5.80
C LYS A 181 10.40 -8.58 -5.87
N LEU A 182 10.89 -9.80 -5.67
CA LEU A 182 10.08 -10.97 -5.41
C LEU A 182 10.24 -11.40 -3.96
N TYR A 183 9.10 -11.54 -3.28
CA TYR A 183 9.01 -12.11 -1.94
C TYR A 183 8.35 -13.48 -2.04
N PHE A 184 9.07 -14.52 -1.63
CA PHE A 184 8.49 -15.83 -1.39
C PHE A 184 8.13 -15.93 0.09
N VAL A 185 6.89 -16.33 0.36
CA VAL A 185 6.33 -16.42 1.70
C VAL A 185 5.84 -17.84 1.94
N ARG A 186 6.33 -18.45 3.01
CA ARG A 186 5.77 -19.69 3.56
C ARG A 186 5.10 -19.33 4.88
N TRP A 187 3.77 -19.26 4.91
CA TRP A 187 3.00 -18.83 6.07
C TRP A 187 2.12 -19.96 6.59
N ASN A 188 2.14 -20.22 7.89
CA ASN A 188 1.15 -21.05 8.56
C ASN A 188 0.10 -20.13 9.21
N PRO A 189 -1.13 -20.04 8.68
CA PRO A 189 -2.17 -19.16 9.22
C PRO A 189 -2.63 -19.55 10.63
N LYS A 190 -2.55 -20.85 11.00
CA LYS A 190 -2.97 -21.33 12.33
C LYS A 190 -2.02 -20.88 13.44
N THR A 191 -0.71 -20.95 13.19
CA THR A 191 0.31 -20.52 14.16
C THR A 191 0.70 -19.05 13.97
N ASN A 192 0.22 -18.41 12.91
CA ASN A 192 0.60 -17.09 12.42
C ASN A 192 2.12 -16.86 12.26
N VAL A 193 2.87 -17.91 11.91
CA VAL A 193 4.32 -17.83 11.67
C VAL A 193 4.59 -17.91 10.18
N ALA A 194 5.45 -17.02 9.66
CA ALA A 194 5.91 -17.11 8.28
C ALA A 194 7.42 -16.99 8.13
N LYS A 195 7.93 -17.65 7.10
CA LYS A 195 9.30 -17.51 6.59
C LYS A 195 9.25 -16.71 5.29
N TRP A 196 10.09 -15.68 5.21
CA TRP A 196 10.16 -14.78 4.07
C TRP A 196 11.52 -14.94 3.38
N LYS A 197 11.52 -15.04 2.06
CA LYS A 197 12.73 -14.96 1.23
C LYS A 197 12.55 -13.84 0.22
N LEU A 198 13.53 -12.94 0.13
CA LEU A 198 13.52 -11.79 -0.78
C LEU A 198 14.58 -11.96 -1.86
N LYS A 199 14.21 -11.67 -3.10
CA LYS A 199 15.12 -11.55 -4.24
C LYS A 199 14.87 -10.22 -4.96
N ASN A 200 15.94 -9.44 -5.14
CA ASN A 200 15.90 -8.22 -5.94
C ASN A 200 16.29 -8.60 -7.37
N ILE A 201 15.42 -8.31 -8.33
CA ILE A 201 15.55 -8.76 -9.72
C ILE A 201 15.84 -7.60 -10.66
N ASN A 202 15.45 -6.39 -10.25
CA ASN A 202 15.85 -5.16 -10.90
C ASN A 202 16.18 -4.16 -9.80
N SER A 203 17.35 -3.54 -9.87
CA SER A 203 17.75 -2.49 -8.96
C SER A 203 18.89 -1.69 -9.57
N CYS A 204 18.63 -0.42 -9.89
CA CYS A 204 19.68 0.45 -10.39
C CYS A 204 20.75 0.67 -9.30
N ILE A 205 20.33 0.91 -8.05
CA ILE A 205 21.25 1.17 -6.93
C ILE A 205 22.15 -0.04 -6.62
N LYS A 206 21.62 -1.26 -6.78
CA LYS A 206 22.40 -2.50 -6.55
C LYS A 206 23.06 -3.06 -7.81
N THR A 207 23.01 -2.31 -8.92
CA THR A 207 23.52 -2.71 -10.24
C THR A 207 22.98 -4.07 -10.71
N ILE A 208 21.69 -4.31 -10.44
CA ILE A 208 20.94 -5.51 -10.84
C ILE A 208 20.05 -5.16 -12.02
N THR A 209 20.20 -5.88 -13.14
CA THR A 209 19.34 -5.72 -14.31
C THR A 209 18.53 -6.99 -14.54
N ASN A 210 17.22 -6.82 -14.66
CA ASN A 210 16.32 -7.91 -15.01
C ASN A 210 16.52 -8.31 -16.48
N MET A 211 16.83 -9.58 -16.72
CA MET A 211 17.03 -10.18 -18.04
C MET A 211 15.93 -11.19 -18.39
N THR A 212 14.87 -11.26 -17.59
CA THR A 212 13.75 -12.18 -17.79
C THR A 212 12.99 -11.80 -19.06
N LYS A 213 12.79 -12.77 -19.96
CA LYS A 213 12.13 -12.56 -21.26
C LYS A 213 10.65 -12.23 -21.11
N GLU A 214 9.98 -12.89 -20.18
CA GLU A 214 8.56 -12.72 -19.92
C GLU A 214 8.32 -11.75 -18.75
N LYS A 215 7.22 -10.99 -18.83
CA LYS A 215 6.81 -10.15 -17.71
C LYS A 215 6.33 -11.04 -16.57
N ILE A 216 7.04 -10.94 -15.44
CA ILE A 216 6.74 -11.71 -14.21
C ILE A 216 5.29 -11.52 -13.73
N THR A 217 4.69 -10.35 -13.98
CA THR A 217 3.30 -10.05 -13.60
C THR A 217 2.24 -10.78 -14.43
N GLU A 218 2.61 -11.22 -15.63
CA GLU A 218 1.77 -11.89 -16.64
C GLU A 218 2.07 -13.40 -16.73
N TRP A 219 2.98 -13.92 -15.89
CA TRP A 219 3.29 -15.35 -15.82
C TRP A 219 2.05 -16.22 -15.56
N ASP A 220 2.01 -17.39 -16.21
CA ASP A 220 0.89 -18.32 -16.28
C ASP A 220 0.56 -19.05 -14.95
N LYS A 221 1.43 -18.94 -13.94
CA LYS A 221 1.33 -19.60 -12.62
C LYS A 221 1.39 -21.13 -12.63
N THR A 222 1.60 -21.75 -13.78
CA THR A 222 1.55 -23.20 -13.97
C THR A 222 2.89 -23.77 -14.44
N SER A 223 3.62 -23.05 -15.30
CA SER A 223 4.98 -23.39 -15.70
C SER A 223 5.98 -22.97 -14.64
N VAL A 224 7.19 -23.52 -14.69
CA VAL A 224 8.28 -23.08 -13.80
C VAL A 224 8.64 -21.64 -14.12
N LEU A 225 8.52 -20.76 -13.13
CA LEU A 225 8.94 -19.37 -13.27
C LEU A 225 10.47 -19.32 -13.24
N ASN A 226 11.07 -18.98 -14.38
CA ASN A 226 12.50 -18.71 -14.51
C ASN A 226 12.72 -17.20 -14.53
N VAL A 227 13.48 -16.70 -13.56
CA VAL A 227 13.82 -15.28 -13.44
C VAL A 227 15.32 -15.13 -13.56
N SER A 228 15.74 -14.49 -14.64
CA SER A 228 17.14 -14.23 -14.95
C SER A 228 17.47 -12.78 -14.65
N TYR A 229 18.57 -12.53 -13.96
CA TYR A 229 19.12 -11.18 -13.79
C TYR A 229 20.64 -11.24 -13.71
N HIS A 230 21.30 -10.15 -14.07
CA HIS A 230 22.72 -10.00 -13.80
C HIS A 230 22.94 -8.96 -12.70
N ARG A 231 24.00 -9.13 -11.91
CA ARG A 231 24.45 -8.16 -10.92
C ARG A 231 25.93 -7.87 -11.18
N GLY A 232 26.24 -6.70 -11.71
CA GLY A 232 27.57 -6.45 -12.27
C GLY A 232 27.87 -7.44 -13.39
N SER A 233 28.96 -8.20 -13.28
CA SER A 233 29.40 -9.23 -14.24
C SER A 233 28.84 -10.63 -13.97
N THR A 234 28.14 -10.86 -12.86
CA THR A 234 27.64 -12.19 -12.49
C THR A 234 26.20 -12.39 -12.92
N PHE A 235 25.91 -13.52 -13.55
CA PHE A 235 24.57 -13.94 -13.94
C PHE A 235 23.93 -14.83 -12.86
N TYR A 236 22.64 -14.63 -12.63
CA TYR A 236 21.85 -15.41 -11.68
C TYR A 236 20.55 -15.84 -12.35
N ASP A 237 20.22 -17.12 -12.18
CA ASP A 237 18.94 -17.69 -12.57
C ASP A 237 18.23 -18.22 -11.34
N ILE A 238 17.03 -17.71 -11.10
CA ILE A 238 16.14 -18.16 -10.03
C ILE A 238 14.99 -18.93 -10.66
N LYS A 239 14.76 -20.15 -10.14
CA LYS A 239 13.63 -20.98 -10.51
C LYS A 239 12.63 -21.06 -9.37
N PHE A 240 11.35 -21.03 -9.71
CA PHE A 240 10.25 -21.31 -8.79
C PHE A 240 9.28 -22.28 -9.45
N ASP A 241 9.13 -23.46 -8.86
CA ASP A 241 8.22 -24.50 -9.34
C ASP A 241 6.86 -24.42 -8.60
N PRO A 242 5.76 -24.07 -9.29
CA PRO A 242 4.43 -23.98 -8.68
C PRO A 242 3.85 -25.35 -8.25
N ASN A 243 4.40 -26.46 -8.76
CA ASN A 243 4.00 -27.80 -8.35
C ASN A 243 4.70 -28.22 -7.07
N LYS A 244 5.91 -27.72 -6.81
CA LYS A 244 6.72 -27.97 -5.62
C LYS A 244 7.03 -26.67 -4.85
N PRO A 245 6.02 -25.90 -4.41
CA PRO A 245 6.23 -24.59 -3.79
C PRO A 245 7.04 -24.66 -2.50
N GLN A 246 7.10 -25.82 -1.84
CA GLN A 246 7.90 -26.05 -0.63
C GLN A 246 9.40 -25.83 -0.83
N LEU A 247 9.90 -25.94 -2.07
CA LEU A 247 11.30 -25.72 -2.40
C LEU A 247 11.65 -24.22 -2.44
N GLY A 248 10.65 -23.34 -2.61
CA GLY A 248 10.84 -21.90 -2.71
C GLY A 248 11.71 -21.51 -3.91
N PHE A 249 12.50 -20.44 -3.76
CA PHE A 249 13.47 -20.05 -4.78
C PHE A 249 14.64 -21.03 -4.84
N GLN A 250 14.89 -21.55 -6.03
CA GLN A 250 16.04 -22.39 -6.36
C GLN A 250 17.00 -21.58 -7.24
N THR A 251 18.31 -21.74 -7.04
CA THR A 251 19.34 -21.10 -7.87
C THR A 251 20.21 -22.18 -8.49
N GLU A 252 20.37 -22.15 -9.82
CA GLU A 252 21.35 -23.03 -10.48
C GLU A 252 22.76 -22.47 -10.21
N GLY A 253 23.66 -23.32 -9.71
CA GLY A 253 25.06 -22.95 -9.42
C GLY A 253 25.40 -22.62 -7.96
N GLY A 254 24.44 -22.72 -7.02
CA GLY A 254 24.66 -22.49 -5.59
C GLY A 254 25.01 -23.76 -4.82
N GLY A 255 26.22 -24.31 -5.02
CA GLY A 255 26.82 -25.20 -4.03
C GLY A 255 27.02 -24.42 -2.72
N GLY A 256 26.25 -24.78 -1.69
CA GLY A 256 26.54 -24.48 -0.28
C GLY A 256 26.59 -23.00 0.12
N ALA A 257 25.46 -22.47 0.61
CA ALA A 257 25.42 -21.64 1.81
C ALA A 257 23.95 -21.42 2.20
N ALA A 258 23.51 -22.20 3.18
CA ALA A 258 22.36 -21.86 3.98
C ALA A 258 22.79 -20.80 5.00
N GLU A 259 22.11 -19.66 5.02
CA GLU A 259 21.86 -18.83 6.20
C GLU A 259 20.60 -17.97 5.96
#